data_AF-M3EM57-F1
#
_entry.id   AF-M3EM57-F1
#
_cell.length_a   1.000
_cell.length_b   1.000
_cell.length_c   1.000
_cell.angle_alpha   90.00
_cell.angle_beta   90.00
_cell.angle_gamma   90.00
#
_symmetry.space_group_name_H-M   'P 1'
#
loop_
_entity.id
_entity.type
_entity.pdbx_description
1 polymer ?
#
loop_
_entity_poly.entity_id
_entity_poly.type
_entity_poly.pdbx_seq_one_letter_code
_entity_poly.pdbx_strand_id
1 'polypeptide(L)'
;MLFLSQIKDYTVAMDLCRIQTIYGSTLYALSFIELGSRKIVHFNITLNPTRDWILLQIQETKSLCSNFGILLRDNDVLFSGSKILNGLKNLEIASLVTPPASPWCNGIMERWFGSLRRECFNHIPVFSLNHAQFIAGEYINYYNHWRPHLALNKDSPCGRVVSFPSPSSKVIKRKVLGGLHHLYLNSNSARRSLRIAPQVA
;
A
#
# COMPACT_ATOMS: atom_id res chain seq x y z
N MET A 1 -10.48 8.48 22.09
CA MET A 1 -9.65 7.68 21.15
C MET A 1 -10.06 6.19 21.06
N LEU A 2 -11.16 5.75 21.68
CA LEU A 2 -11.65 4.34 21.69
C LEU A 2 -12.40 3.91 20.42
N PHE A 3 -13.08 4.84 19.74
CA PHE A 3 -13.90 4.52 18.57
C PHE A 3 -13.06 4.05 17.39
N LEU A 4 -11.95 4.74 17.09
CA LEU A 4 -11.06 4.34 16.00
C LEU A 4 -10.49 2.94 16.24
N SER A 5 -10.08 2.58 17.46
CA SER A 5 -9.54 1.23 17.74
C SER A 5 -10.51 0.09 17.47
N GLN A 6 -11.81 0.31 17.64
CA GLN A 6 -12.83 -0.73 17.43
C GLN A 6 -13.10 -1.01 15.94
N ILE A 7 -12.86 -0.02 15.07
CA ILE A 7 -13.17 -0.13 13.64
C ILE A 7 -11.94 -0.32 12.74
N LYS A 8 -10.71 -0.23 13.29
CA LYS A 8 -9.47 -0.24 12.45
C LYS A 8 -9.33 -1.48 11.59
N ASP A 9 -9.82 -2.61 12.08
CA ASP A 9 -9.67 -3.91 11.40
C ASP A 9 -10.64 -4.07 10.23
N TYR A 10 -11.64 -3.20 10.13
CA TYR A 10 -12.61 -3.14 9.03
C TYR A 10 -12.43 -1.89 8.16
N THR A 11 -11.54 -0.99 8.56
CA THR A 11 -11.33 0.29 7.89
C THR A 11 -10.13 0.23 6.97
N VAL A 12 -10.35 0.58 5.71
CA VAL A 12 -9.31 0.79 4.71
C VAL A 12 -9.28 2.27 4.38
N ALA A 13 -8.11 2.91 4.50
CA ALA A 13 -7.92 4.25 3.98
C ALA A 13 -7.58 4.20 2.50
N MET A 14 -8.04 5.20 1.76
CA MET A 14 -7.73 5.40 0.35
C MET A 14 -7.27 6.84 0.13
N ASP A 15 -6.33 7.01 -0.77
CA ASP A 15 -5.88 8.31 -1.26
C ASP A 15 -5.17 8.16 -2.60
N LEU A 16 -5.01 9.26 -3.32
CA LEU A 16 -4.41 9.35 -4.63
C LEU A 16 -3.21 10.30 -4.60
N CYS A 17 -2.10 9.86 -5.18
CA CYS A 17 -0.87 10.63 -5.26
C CYS A 17 -0.40 10.78 -6.71
N ARG A 18 0.19 11.93 -7.05
CA ARG A 18 0.79 12.15 -8.37
C ARG A 18 2.23 11.67 -8.42
N ILE A 19 2.65 11.04 -9.52
CA ILE A 19 4.03 10.65 -9.81
C ILE A 19 4.42 11.31 -11.14
N GLN A 20 5.57 11.98 -11.18
CA GLN A 20 6.07 12.57 -12.42
C GLN A 20 7.01 11.60 -13.14
N THR A 21 6.81 11.47 -14.45
CA THR A 21 7.76 10.77 -15.31
C THR A 21 8.87 11.71 -15.75
N ILE A 22 10.00 11.15 -16.20
CA ILE A 22 11.10 11.96 -16.74
C ILE A 22 10.72 12.71 -18.03
N TYR A 23 9.66 12.28 -18.70
CA TYR A 23 9.14 12.91 -19.92
C TYR A 23 8.10 14.01 -19.62
N GLY A 24 7.85 14.34 -18.34
CA GLY A 24 6.91 15.39 -17.93
C GLY A 24 5.44 14.93 -17.84
N SER A 25 5.14 13.67 -18.18
CA SER A 25 3.80 13.09 -17.98
C SER A 25 3.51 12.87 -16.49
N THR A 26 2.29 13.19 -16.07
CA THR A 26 1.80 12.91 -14.72
C THR A 26 1.05 11.58 -14.68
N LEU A 27 1.46 10.69 -13.78
CA LEU A 27 0.75 9.47 -13.41
C LEU A 27 0.03 9.67 -12.08
N TYR A 28 -1.06 8.95 -11.87
CA TYR A 28 -1.88 8.98 -10.67
C TYR A 28 -1.87 7.60 -10.01
N ALA A 29 -1.28 7.52 -8.82
CA ALA A 29 -1.20 6.31 -8.01
C ALA A 29 -2.28 6.31 -6.95
N LEU A 30 -3.15 5.31 -6.97
CA LEU A 30 -4.19 5.08 -5.98
C LEU A 30 -3.75 3.94 -5.06
N SER A 31 -3.86 4.13 -3.75
CA SER A 31 -3.49 3.12 -2.76
C SER A 31 -4.63 2.86 -1.79
N PHE A 32 -4.65 1.64 -1.25
CA PHE A 32 -5.58 1.21 -0.20
C PHE A 32 -4.79 0.59 0.96
N ILE A 33 -4.93 1.14 2.17
CA ILE A 33 -4.19 0.71 3.36
C ILE A 33 -5.13 0.34 4.50
N GLU A 34 -4.95 -0.84 5.08
CA GLU A 34 -5.65 -1.26 6.30
C GLU A 34 -5.19 -0.41 7.50
N LEU A 35 -6.13 0.15 8.26
CA LEU A 35 -5.79 0.96 9.43
C LEU A 35 -5.18 0.14 10.57
N GLY A 36 -5.63 -1.09 10.78
CA GLY A 36 -5.12 -1.96 11.84
C GLY A 36 -3.69 -2.43 11.57
N SER A 37 -3.53 -3.21 10.51
CA SER A 37 -2.28 -3.89 10.13
C SER A 37 -1.24 -2.98 9.46
N ARG A 38 -1.65 -1.82 8.93
CA ARG A 38 -0.85 -0.96 8.03
C ARG A 38 -0.52 -1.60 6.68
N LYS A 39 -1.14 -2.72 6.34
CA LYS A 39 -0.91 -3.44 5.09
C LYS A 39 -1.47 -2.65 3.92
N ILE A 40 -0.66 -2.50 2.87
CA ILE A 40 -1.17 -2.05 1.57
C ILE A 40 -1.90 -3.22 0.95
N VAL A 41 -3.22 -3.10 0.86
CA VAL A 41 -4.10 -4.16 0.33
C VAL A 41 -4.09 -4.13 -1.19
N HIS A 42 -4.21 -2.94 -1.75
CA HIS A 42 -4.29 -2.73 -3.19
C HIS A 42 -3.57 -1.44 -3.58
N PHE A 43 -3.01 -1.44 -4.77
CA PHE A 43 -2.33 -0.29 -5.34
C PHE A 43 -2.37 -0.38 -6.87
N ASN A 44 -2.70 0.73 -7.52
CA ASN A 44 -2.68 0.79 -8.96
C ASN A 44 -2.32 2.20 -9.45
N ILE A 45 -1.82 2.30 -10.67
CA ILE A 45 -1.40 3.56 -11.29
C ILE A 45 -2.15 3.71 -12.61
N THR A 46 -2.58 4.93 -12.91
CA THR A 46 -3.23 5.28 -14.18
C THR A 46 -2.77 6.65 -14.67
N LEU A 47 -2.91 6.87 -15.98
CA LEU A 47 -2.81 8.22 -16.57
C LEU A 47 -4.10 9.01 -16.35
N ASN A 48 -5.24 8.33 -16.21
CA ASN A 48 -6.57 8.93 -16.22
C ASN A 48 -7.43 8.37 -15.05
N PRO A 49 -7.40 9.00 -13.86
CA PRO A 49 -8.12 8.52 -12.68
C PRO A 49 -9.61 8.88 -12.75
N THR A 50 -10.35 8.21 -13.62
CA THR A 50 -11.80 8.39 -13.74
C THR A 50 -12.54 7.75 -12.56
N ARG A 51 -13.79 8.19 -12.32
CA ARG A 51 -14.64 7.58 -11.28
C ARG A 51 -14.93 6.10 -11.54
N ASP A 52 -15.07 5.72 -12.80
CA ASP A 52 -15.19 4.32 -13.22
C ASP A 52 -13.97 3.51 -12.79
N TRP A 53 -12.79 4.02 -13.12
CA TRP A 53 -11.54 3.37 -12.76
C TRP A 53 -11.38 3.24 -11.25
N ILE A 54 -11.65 4.32 -10.49
CA ILE A 54 -11.60 4.29 -9.02
C ILE A 54 -12.56 3.26 -8.44
N LEU A 55 -13.80 3.18 -8.94
CA LEU A 55 -14.78 2.20 -8.46
C LEU A 55 -14.31 0.76 -8.70
N LEU A 56 -13.71 0.47 -9.86
CA LEU A 56 -13.10 -0.83 -10.13
C LEU A 56 -12.01 -1.15 -9.11
N GLN A 57 -11.16 -0.17 -8.76
CA GLN A 57 -10.11 -0.39 -7.74
C GLN A 57 -10.68 -0.65 -6.34
N ILE A 58 -11.80 -0.03 -5.98
CA ILE A 58 -12.51 -0.30 -4.73
C ILE A 58 -13.07 -1.74 -4.74
N GLN A 59 -13.64 -2.18 -5.85
CA GLN A 59 -14.15 -3.55 -6.02
C GLN A 59 -13.03 -4.59 -5.90
N GLU A 60 -11.90 -4.35 -6.57
CA GLU A 60 -10.71 -5.19 -6.46
C GLU A 60 -10.22 -5.25 -5.00
N THR A 61 -10.15 -4.10 -4.31
CA THR A 61 -9.76 -4.05 -2.90
C THR A 61 -10.70 -4.86 -2.01
N LYS A 62 -12.01 -4.80 -2.23
CA LYS A 62 -13.01 -5.59 -1.50
C LYS A 62 -12.84 -7.10 -1.72
N SER A 63 -12.44 -7.51 -2.93
CA SER A 63 -12.13 -8.92 -3.21
C SER A 63 -10.86 -9.40 -2.49
N LEU A 64 -9.88 -8.52 -2.30
CA LEU A 64 -8.60 -8.81 -1.64
C LEU A 64 -8.65 -8.71 -0.11
N CYS A 65 -9.61 -7.95 0.43
CA CYS A 65 -9.83 -7.75 1.87
C CYS A 65 -11.31 -7.95 2.20
N SER A 66 -11.66 -9.16 2.62
CA SER A 66 -13.06 -9.53 2.95
C SER A 66 -13.66 -8.64 4.03
N ASN A 67 -12.84 -8.25 5.01
CA ASN A 67 -13.25 -7.45 6.16
C ASN A 67 -13.38 -5.95 5.85
N PHE A 68 -13.10 -5.52 4.61
CA PHE A 68 -13.23 -4.13 4.19
C PHE A 68 -14.70 -3.67 4.25
N GLY A 69 -15.10 -3.07 5.38
CA GLY A 69 -16.45 -2.58 5.62
C GLY A 69 -16.56 -1.06 5.67
N ILE A 70 -15.44 -0.35 5.88
CA ILE A 70 -15.41 1.11 5.97
C ILE A 70 -14.29 1.65 5.08
N LEU A 71 -14.63 2.56 4.18
CA LEU A 71 -13.68 3.33 3.38
C LEU A 71 -13.43 4.69 4.01
N LEU A 72 -12.25 4.89 4.58
CA LEU A 72 -11.76 6.21 4.97
C LEU A 72 -11.17 6.90 3.74
N ARG A 73 -11.72 8.06 3.39
CA ARG A 73 -11.25 8.86 2.24
C ARG A 73 -11.30 10.34 2.57
N ASP A 74 -10.53 11.13 1.84
CA ASP A 74 -10.69 12.57 1.88
C ASP A 74 -11.97 13.02 1.14
N ASN A 75 -12.22 14.32 1.18
CA ASN A 75 -13.40 14.92 0.55
C ASN A 75 -13.13 15.37 -0.91
N ASP A 76 -12.20 14.74 -1.62
CA ASP A 76 -11.95 15.06 -3.03
C ASP A 76 -13.22 14.84 -3.87
N VAL A 77 -13.47 15.76 -4.80
CA VAL A 77 -14.59 15.75 -5.75
C VAL A 77 -14.59 14.48 -6.60
N LEU A 78 -13.43 13.87 -6.86
CA LEU A 78 -13.33 12.58 -7.53
C LEU A 78 -14.02 11.47 -6.73
N PHE A 79 -13.98 11.51 -5.40
CA PHE A 79 -14.53 10.49 -4.53
C PHE A 79 -15.93 10.79 -3.99
N SER A 80 -16.38 12.05 -4.05
CA SER A 80 -17.68 12.49 -3.53
C SER A 80 -18.84 12.44 -4.56
N GLY A 81 -18.63 11.85 -5.75
CA GLY A 81 -19.67 11.71 -6.77
C GLY A 81 -20.67 10.57 -6.51
N SER A 82 -21.91 10.73 -6.97
CA SER A 82 -23.00 9.73 -6.80
C SER A 82 -22.62 8.32 -7.27
N LYS A 83 -21.80 8.22 -8.33
CA LYS A 83 -21.28 6.95 -8.84
C LYS A 83 -20.48 6.18 -7.80
N ILE A 84 -19.58 6.84 -7.08
CA ILE A 84 -18.77 6.23 -6.02
C ILE A 84 -19.67 5.89 -4.83
N LEU A 85 -20.53 6.82 -4.39
CA LEU A 85 -21.42 6.59 -3.24
C LEU A 85 -22.40 5.43 -3.47
N ASN A 86 -22.99 5.32 -4.66
CA ASN A 86 -23.84 4.20 -5.04
C ASN A 86 -23.04 2.90 -5.14
N GLY A 87 -21.84 2.94 -5.71
CA GLY A 87 -20.95 1.78 -5.77
C GLY A 87 -20.58 1.25 -4.39
N LEU A 88 -20.23 2.14 -3.45
CA LEU A 88 -19.95 1.78 -2.05
C LEU A 88 -21.17 1.17 -1.38
N LYS A 89 -22.36 1.74 -1.59
CA LYS A 89 -23.62 1.18 -1.07
C LYS A 89 -23.86 -0.24 -1.60
N ASN A 90 -23.65 -0.46 -2.90
CA ASN A 90 -23.82 -1.78 -3.53
C ASN A 90 -22.81 -2.82 -3.03
N LEU A 91 -21.65 -2.38 -2.58
CA LEU A 91 -20.60 -3.23 -2.00
C LEU A 91 -20.72 -3.39 -0.48
N GLU A 92 -21.75 -2.79 0.12
CA GLU A 92 -21.96 -2.74 1.58
C GLU A 92 -20.77 -2.12 2.34
N ILE A 93 -20.15 -1.10 1.74
CA ILE A 93 -19.03 -0.36 2.32
C ILE A 93 -19.52 1.00 2.81
N ALA A 94 -19.33 1.29 4.09
CA ALA A 94 -19.61 2.61 4.66
C ALA A 94 -18.53 3.61 4.24
N SER A 95 -18.94 4.80 3.78
CA SER A 95 -18.00 5.89 3.46
C SER A 95 -17.76 6.75 4.71
N LEU A 96 -16.52 6.81 5.18
CA LEU A 96 -16.06 7.73 6.21
C LEU A 96 -15.23 8.84 5.57
N VAL A 97 -15.77 10.05 5.54
CA VAL A 97 -15.10 11.21 4.93
C VAL A 97 -14.35 11.98 5.99
N THR A 98 -13.09 12.35 5.72
CA THR A 98 -12.34 13.23 6.63
C THR A 98 -13.01 14.60 6.73
N PRO A 99 -13.01 15.25 7.90
CA PRO A 99 -13.50 16.62 8.02
C PRO A 99 -12.77 17.56 7.03
N PRO A 100 -13.45 18.59 6.51
CA PRO A 100 -12.81 19.60 5.68
C PRO A 100 -11.55 20.16 6.36
N ALA A 101 -10.50 20.38 5.56
CA ALA A 101 -9.21 20.93 6.02
C ALA A 101 -8.55 20.17 7.19
N SER A 102 -8.79 18.85 7.31
CA SER A 102 -8.19 18.00 8.35
C SER A 102 -7.29 16.90 7.76
N PRO A 103 -6.15 17.24 7.13
CA PRO A 103 -5.27 16.29 6.47
C PRO A 103 -4.71 15.20 7.42
N TRP A 104 -4.62 15.50 8.72
CA TRP A 104 -4.20 14.54 9.73
C TRP A 104 -5.16 13.35 9.89
N CYS A 105 -6.43 13.49 9.52
CA CYS A 105 -7.41 12.41 9.62
C CYS A 105 -7.11 11.24 8.68
N ASN A 106 -6.40 11.48 7.57
CA ASN A 106 -5.86 10.44 6.69
C ASN A 106 -4.35 10.20 6.89
N GLY A 107 -3.80 10.60 8.05
CA GLY A 107 -2.36 10.68 8.28
C GLY A 107 -1.58 9.37 8.10
N ILE A 108 -2.26 8.22 8.17
CA ILE A 108 -1.66 6.90 7.92
C ILE A 108 -1.34 6.73 6.43
N MET A 109 -2.30 7.07 5.59
CA MET A 109 -2.15 7.00 4.14
C MET A 109 -1.15 8.04 3.65
N GLU A 110 -1.25 9.27 4.15
CA GLU A 110 -0.30 10.35 3.86
C GLU A 110 1.14 9.96 4.23
N ARG A 111 1.30 9.35 5.42
CA ARG A 111 2.61 8.83 5.85
C ARG A 111 3.11 7.73 4.91
N TRP A 112 2.23 6.84 4.46
CA TRP A 112 2.57 5.79 3.50
C TRP A 112 3.05 6.40 2.18
N PHE A 113 2.29 7.30 1.56
CA PHE A 113 2.72 7.96 0.33
C PHE A 113 4.01 8.75 0.50
N GLY A 114 4.19 9.39 1.65
CA GLY A 114 5.46 10.03 2.01
C GLY A 114 6.63 9.05 2.03
N SER A 115 6.45 7.84 2.57
CA SER A 115 7.46 6.78 2.54
C SER A 115 7.71 6.27 1.13
N LEU A 116 6.66 6.00 0.35
CA LEU A 116 6.75 5.60 -1.05
C LEU A 116 7.57 6.60 -1.89
N ARG A 117 7.38 7.90 -1.68
CA ARG A 117 8.20 8.93 -2.34
C ARG A 117 9.64 8.90 -1.84
N ARG A 118 9.84 9.09 -0.53
CA ARG A 118 11.18 9.26 0.06
C ARG A 118 12.07 8.03 -0.04
N GLU A 119 11.50 6.83 -0.03
CA GLU A 119 12.26 5.58 0.00
C GLU A 119 12.29 4.87 -1.36
N CYS A 120 11.60 5.40 -2.37
CA CYS A 120 11.50 4.77 -3.68
C CYS A 120 11.52 5.80 -4.83
N PHE A 121 10.41 6.50 -5.09
CA PHE A 121 10.28 7.34 -6.30
C PHE A 121 11.20 8.57 -6.34
N ASN A 122 11.71 9.05 -5.21
CA ASN A 122 12.71 10.13 -5.19
C ASN A 122 14.10 9.67 -5.64
N HIS A 123 14.34 8.35 -5.71
CA HIS A 123 15.64 7.76 -6.03
C HIS A 123 15.66 7.06 -7.39
N ILE A 124 14.50 6.81 -7.99
CA ILE A 124 14.39 6.04 -9.24
C ILE A 124 13.61 6.87 -10.27
N PRO A 125 14.24 7.27 -11.39
CA PRO A 125 13.54 7.98 -12.45
C PRO A 125 12.45 7.10 -13.08
N VAL A 126 11.25 7.65 -13.24
CA VAL A 126 10.11 6.92 -13.80
C VAL A 126 10.03 7.17 -15.31
N PHE A 127 10.23 6.13 -16.12
CA PHE A 127 10.16 6.22 -17.59
C PHE A 127 8.76 5.99 -18.18
N SER A 128 7.92 5.17 -17.55
CA SER A 128 6.61 4.81 -18.10
C SER A 128 5.65 4.34 -17.00
N LEU A 129 4.37 4.16 -17.34
CA LEU A 129 3.37 3.57 -16.45
C LEU A 129 3.79 2.17 -15.98
N ASN A 130 4.18 1.29 -16.91
CA ASN A 130 4.61 -0.07 -16.58
C ASN A 130 5.85 -0.07 -15.67
N HIS A 131 6.79 0.85 -15.92
CA HIS A 131 7.96 1.01 -15.05
C HIS A 131 7.55 1.46 -13.64
N ALA A 132 6.63 2.42 -13.53
CA ALA A 132 6.12 2.88 -12.25
C ALA A 132 5.40 1.76 -11.48
N GLN A 133 4.60 0.95 -12.17
CA GLN A 133 3.90 -0.20 -11.58
C GLN A 133 4.89 -1.25 -11.07
N PHE A 134 5.91 -1.59 -11.86
CA PHE A 134 6.96 -2.52 -11.46
C PHE A 134 7.70 -2.06 -10.20
N ILE A 135 8.16 -0.80 -10.20
CA ILE A 135 8.86 -0.19 -9.06
C ILE A 135 7.96 -0.19 -7.81
N ALA A 136 6.71 0.26 -7.95
CA ALA A 136 5.78 0.31 -6.83
C ALA A 136 5.47 -1.09 -6.29
N GLY A 137 5.28 -2.09 -7.16
CA GLY A 137 5.02 -3.47 -6.77
C GLY A 137 6.16 -4.07 -5.94
N GLU A 138 7.40 -3.90 -6.40
CA GLU A 138 8.60 -4.31 -5.65
C GLU A 138 8.69 -3.62 -4.29
N TYR A 139 8.44 -2.29 -4.24
CA TYR A 139 8.44 -1.54 -2.99
C TYR A 139 7.32 -1.97 -2.03
N ILE A 140 6.10 -2.18 -2.52
CA ILE A 140 4.95 -2.59 -1.71
C ILE A 140 5.17 -3.98 -1.12
N ASN A 141 5.73 -4.90 -1.91
CA ASN A 141 6.11 -6.23 -1.41
C ASN A 141 7.14 -6.11 -0.28
N TYR A 142 8.15 -5.26 -0.44
CA TYR A 142 9.11 -4.94 0.61
C TYR A 142 8.45 -4.31 1.84
N TYR A 143 7.59 -3.32 1.63
CA TYR A 143 6.89 -2.62 2.70
C TYR A 143 6.05 -3.57 3.54
N ASN A 144 5.20 -4.39 2.91
CA ASN A 144 4.27 -5.29 3.59
C ASN A 144 4.99 -6.42 4.35
N HIS A 145 6.07 -6.96 3.79
CA HIS A 145 6.67 -8.20 4.33
C HIS A 145 8.00 -8.00 5.05
N TRP A 146 8.63 -6.83 4.96
CA TRP A 146 10.01 -6.68 5.43
C TRP A 146 10.31 -5.36 6.12
N ARG A 147 9.70 -4.26 5.68
CA ARG A 147 9.97 -2.94 6.25
C ARG A 147 9.51 -2.92 7.72
N PRO A 148 10.34 -2.46 8.68
CA PRO A 148 9.94 -2.39 10.07
C PRO A 148 9.09 -1.15 10.36
N HIS A 149 8.05 -1.32 11.18
CA HIS A 149 7.15 -0.26 11.61
C HIS A 149 7.18 -0.07 13.12
N LEU A 150 7.52 1.14 13.59
CA LEU A 150 7.50 1.46 15.03
C LEU A 150 6.11 1.24 15.65
N ALA A 151 5.05 1.56 14.90
CA ALA A 151 3.67 1.33 15.34
C ALA A 151 3.28 -0.16 15.46
N LEU A 152 4.09 -1.07 14.91
CA LEU A 152 3.90 -2.51 14.91
C LEU A 152 5.02 -3.24 15.67
N ASN A 153 5.55 -2.63 16.74
CA ASN A 153 6.65 -3.20 17.53
C ASN A 153 7.90 -3.58 16.69
N LYS A 154 8.19 -2.79 15.64
CA LYS A 154 9.26 -3.02 14.66
C LYS A 154 9.08 -4.27 13.80
N ASP A 155 7.86 -4.80 13.70
CA ASP A 155 7.51 -5.80 12.72
C ASP A 155 7.02 -5.18 11.40
N SER A 156 6.84 -5.99 10.36
CA SER A 156 6.22 -5.57 9.10
C SER A 156 4.69 -5.75 9.13
N PRO A 157 3.94 -5.08 8.24
CA PRO A 157 2.48 -5.18 8.19
C PRO A 157 1.92 -6.60 8.10
N CYS A 158 2.56 -7.48 7.34
CA CYS A 158 2.17 -8.90 7.22
C CYS A 158 2.88 -9.81 8.23
N GLY A 159 3.64 -9.24 9.16
CA GLY A 159 4.52 -9.96 10.06
C GLY A 159 5.74 -10.55 9.36
N ARG A 160 6.85 -10.66 10.10
CA ARG A 160 8.06 -11.32 9.61
C ARG A 160 8.21 -12.68 10.25
N VAL A 161 8.58 -13.66 9.44
CA VAL A 161 8.99 -14.97 9.96
C VAL A 161 10.28 -14.79 10.74
N VAL A 162 10.19 -14.89 12.07
CA VAL A 162 11.36 -14.90 12.94
C VAL A 162 12.14 -16.18 12.69
N SER A 163 13.44 -16.04 12.45
CA SER A 163 14.33 -17.18 12.28
C SER A 163 15.53 -17.04 13.19
N PHE A 164 15.79 -18.07 13.99
CA PHE A 164 16.95 -18.13 14.84
C PHE A 164 18.15 -18.67 14.06
N PRO A 165 19.29 -17.97 14.07
CA PRO A 165 20.50 -18.47 13.41
C PRO A 165 21.01 -19.73 14.15
N SER A 166 21.34 -20.78 13.40
CA SER A 166 22.18 -21.88 13.91
C SER A 166 23.65 -21.54 13.66
N PRO A 167 24.61 -22.20 14.33
CA PRO A 167 26.05 -21.97 14.09
C PRO A 167 26.48 -22.16 12.63
N SER A 168 25.73 -22.96 11.86
CA SER A 168 25.92 -23.20 10.42
C SER A 168 25.14 -22.26 9.49
N SER A 169 24.28 -21.39 10.03
CA SER A 169 23.47 -20.47 9.23
C SER A 169 24.36 -19.39 8.60
N LYS A 170 24.28 -19.25 7.28
CA LYS A 170 24.91 -18.13 6.56
C LYS A 170 23.92 -16.97 6.43
N VAL A 171 24.42 -15.74 6.57
CA VAL A 171 23.64 -14.54 6.26
C VAL A 171 23.64 -14.32 4.74
N ILE A 172 22.45 -14.26 4.15
CA ILE A 172 22.19 -14.02 2.75
C ILE A 172 21.66 -12.60 2.59
N LYS A 173 22.32 -11.81 1.76
CA LYS A 173 21.91 -10.45 1.40
C LYS A 173 21.12 -10.49 0.08
N ARG A 174 19.88 -10.00 0.09
CA ARG A 174 19.05 -9.82 -1.11
C ARG A 174 18.84 -8.33 -1.38
N LYS A 175 19.08 -7.91 -2.61
CA LYS A 175 18.79 -6.54 -3.07
C LYS A 175 17.30 -6.41 -3.36
N VAL A 176 16.74 -5.24 -3.05
CA VAL A 176 15.39 -4.81 -3.40
C VAL A 176 15.50 -3.49 -4.12
N LEU A 177 14.74 -3.28 -5.20
CA LEU A 177 14.80 -2.08 -6.05
C LEU A 177 16.24 -1.74 -6.47
N GLY A 178 16.92 -2.71 -7.10
CA GLY A 178 18.30 -2.53 -7.56
C GLY A 178 19.35 -2.39 -6.44
N GLY A 179 18.97 -2.53 -5.17
CA GLY A 179 19.84 -2.34 -4.01
C GLY A 179 19.57 -1.05 -3.23
N LEU A 180 18.51 -0.32 -3.56
CA LEU A 180 18.05 0.79 -2.73
C LEU A 180 17.69 0.32 -1.31
N HIS A 181 17.10 -0.88 -1.21
CA HIS A 181 16.89 -1.58 0.05
C HIS A 181 17.62 -2.93 0.04
N HIS A 182 17.92 -3.42 1.24
CA HIS A 182 18.59 -4.70 1.42
C HIS A 182 17.88 -5.53 2.49
N LEU A 183 17.67 -6.80 2.17
CA LEU A 183 17.14 -7.79 3.08
C LEU A 183 18.26 -8.73 3.51
N TYR A 184 18.27 -9.05 4.81
CA TYR A 184 19.24 -9.95 5.40
C TYR A 184 18.48 -11.14 5.98
N LEU A 185 18.76 -12.32 5.44
CA LEU A 185 18.08 -13.56 5.79
C LEU A 185 19.11 -14.60 6.21
N ASN A 186 18.75 -15.46 7.16
CA ASN A 186 19.54 -16.66 7.40
C ASN A 186 19.26 -17.70 6.31
N SER A 187 20.24 -18.54 5.98
CA SER A 187 20.14 -19.56 4.92
C SER A 187 18.97 -20.53 5.11
N ASN A 188 18.56 -20.80 6.35
CA ASN A 188 17.38 -21.63 6.66
C ASN A 188 16.05 -20.92 6.33
N SER A 189 16.02 -19.59 6.39
CA SER A 189 14.84 -18.74 6.16
C SER A 189 14.67 -18.40 4.67
N ALA A 190 15.77 -18.32 3.93
CA ALA A 190 15.77 -18.07 2.49
C ALA A 190 15.05 -19.18 1.69
N ARG A 191 15.19 -20.45 2.12
CA ARG A 191 14.51 -21.60 1.46
C ARG A 191 12.99 -21.55 1.55
N ARG A 192 12.43 -20.92 2.59
CA ARG A 192 10.98 -20.77 2.80
C ARG A 192 10.41 -19.54 2.09
N SER A 193 11.15 -18.44 2.06
CA SER A 193 10.70 -17.15 1.50
C SER A 193 10.71 -17.10 -0.04
N LEU A 194 11.49 -17.94 -0.71
CA LEU A 194 11.49 -18.07 -2.18
C LEU A 194 10.20 -18.69 -2.76
N ARG A 195 9.31 -19.26 -1.93
CA ARG A 195 8.00 -19.78 -2.37
C ARG A 195 6.86 -18.76 -2.35
N ILE A 196 7.09 -17.54 -1.83
CA ILE A 196 6.06 -16.51 -1.60
C ILE A 196 6.25 -15.31 -2.54
N ALA A 197 7.15 -15.38 -3.53
CA ALA A 197 7.19 -14.37 -4.58
C ALA A 197 5.90 -14.51 -5.41
N PRO A 198 5.10 -13.44 -5.58
CA PRO A 198 3.96 -13.51 -6.50
C PRO A 198 4.51 -13.76 -7.90
N GLN A 199 3.98 -14.78 -8.57
CA GLN A 199 4.06 -14.82 -10.03
C GLN A 199 3.30 -13.59 -10.52
N VAL A 200 4.05 -12.59 -10.97
CA VAL A 200 3.49 -11.46 -11.68
C VAL A 200 2.92 -12.03 -12.99
N ALA A 201 1.59 -12.04 -13.09
CA ALA A 201 0.87 -12.19 -14.34
C ALA A 201 0.50 -10.79 -14.84
#